data_AF-A0AA96X3D5-F1
#
_entry.id   AF-A0AA96X3D5-F1
#
_cell.length_a   1.000
_cell.length_b   1.000
_cell.length_c   1.000
_cell.angle_alpha   90.00
_cell.angle_beta   90.00
_cell.angle_gamma   90.00
#
_symmetry.space_group_name_H-M   'P 1'
#
loop_
_entity.id
_entity.type
_entity.pdbx_description
1 polymer ?
#
loop_
_entity_poly.entity_id
_entity_poly.type
_entity_poly.pdbx_seq_one_letter_code
_entity_poly.pdbx_strand_id
1 'polypeptide(L)'
;MNWLQSWEPYIAIALLTGLINLPISIKKLLNKCQSLPFFKPLSTIAFWWWILVNLALPATVFWLLYSIPTKPTVNADLVTKAITFGLIFTAFANARVDTGFFGVDIEKFYKYLTQFTYDRIAASQTRETAAFWTDFEADLNQNQPDISEGLNYLENYFQNDVSLDEIAKQDYQKRLYRVRQMTVKSEQTKAIRTLIAIRRRDLPEVLKRFRCSTAFLNKYLSKLPKQ
;
A
#
# COMPACT_ATOMS: atom_id res chain seq x y z
N MET A 1 39.91 -21.44 -4.66
CA MET A 1 39.65 -20.14 -3.98
C MET A 1 38.63 -20.43 -2.88
N ASN A 2 39.00 -20.32 -1.60
CA ASN A 2 38.14 -20.71 -0.48
C ASN A 2 36.99 -19.70 -0.35
N TRP A 3 35.79 -20.10 -0.77
CA TRP A 3 34.57 -19.28 -0.71
C TRP A 3 34.23 -18.77 0.71
N LEU A 4 34.72 -19.45 1.74
CA LEU A 4 34.58 -19.02 3.14
C LEU A 4 35.50 -17.86 3.54
N GLN A 5 36.56 -17.57 2.76
CA GLN A 5 37.45 -16.42 3.00
C GLN A 5 37.01 -15.17 2.23
N SER A 6 36.16 -15.31 1.21
CA SER A 6 35.58 -14.21 0.45
C SER A 6 34.45 -13.53 1.23
N TRP A 7 34.10 -12.31 0.85
CA TRP A 7 32.98 -11.57 1.46
C TRP A 7 31.60 -12.05 0.96
N GLU A 8 31.58 -12.85 -0.09
CA GLU A 8 30.36 -13.33 -0.76
C GLU A 8 29.36 -14.02 0.17
N PRO A 9 29.75 -15.00 1.02
CA PRO A 9 28.79 -15.63 1.93
C PRO A 9 28.21 -14.64 2.95
N TYR A 10 29.02 -13.69 3.41
CA TYR A 10 28.58 -12.65 4.36
C TYR A 10 27.57 -11.68 3.74
N ILE A 11 27.84 -11.25 2.49
CA ILE A 11 26.93 -10.40 1.71
C ILE A 11 25.63 -11.15 1.45
N ALA A 12 25.69 -12.42 1.06
CA ALA A 12 24.51 -13.24 0.82
C ALA A 12 23.64 -13.37 2.08
N ILE A 13 24.25 -13.65 3.24
CA ILE A 13 23.52 -13.74 4.52
C ILE A 13 22.90 -12.40 4.92
N ALA A 14 23.60 -11.29 4.72
CA ALA A 14 23.03 -9.97 5.03
C ALA A 14 21.86 -9.63 4.08
N LEU A 15 22.00 -9.88 2.77
CA LEU A 15 20.93 -9.66 1.80
C LEU A 15 19.70 -10.53 2.06
N LEU A 16 19.89 -11.72 2.64
CA LEU A 16 18.79 -12.59 3.05
C LEU A 16 17.81 -11.87 3.98
N THR A 17 18.30 -11.03 4.90
CA THR A 17 17.43 -10.25 5.80
C THR A 17 16.50 -9.31 5.02
N GLY A 18 17.02 -8.63 4.00
CA GLY A 18 16.26 -7.77 3.10
C GLY A 18 15.23 -8.55 2.29
N LEU A 19 15.64 -9.69 1.72
CA LEU A 19 14.76 -10.57 0.94
C LEU A 19 13.56 -11.06 1.76
N ILE A 20 13.79 -11.46 3.01
CA ILE A 20 12.73 -11.91 3.92
C ILE A 20 11.80 -10.74 4.32
N ASN A 21 12.33 -9.53 4.47
CA ASN A 21 11.55 -8.34 4.84
C ASN A 21 10.74 -7.75 3.67
N LEU A 22 11.14 -8.00 2.42
CA LEU A 22 10.52 -7.41 1.22
C LEU A 22 9.01 -7.64 1.10
N PRO A 23 8.46 -8.87 1.26
CA PRO A 23 7.03 -9.11 1.15
C PRO A 23 6.19 -8.26 2.12
N ILE A 24 6.67 -8.11 3.37
CA ILE A 24 6.01 -7.31 4.41
C ILE A 24 6.00 -5.83 4.00
N SER A 25 7.15 -5.34 3.54
CA SER A 25 7.34 -3.94 3.13
C SER A 25 6.54 -3.58 1.87
N ILE A 26 6.45 -4.50 0.91
CA ILE A 26 5.61 -4.36 -0.28
C ILE A 26 4.14 -4.29 0.14
N LYS A 27 3.66 -5.21 0.98
CA LYS A 27 2.28 -5.19 1.48
C LYS A 27 1.95 -3.87 2.18
N LYS A 28 2.86 -3.35 3.02
CA LYS A 28 2.70 -2.06 3.71
C LYS A 28 2.55 -0.90 2.73
N LEU A 29 3.38 -0.83 1.67
CA LEU A 29 3.28 0.20 0.64
C LEU A 29 1.99 0.07 -0.20
N LEU A 30 1.63 -1.15 -0.61
CA LEU A 30 0.42 -1.40 -1.39
C LEU A 30 -0.84 -0.99 -0.64
N ASN A 31 -0.92 -1.29 0.66
CA ASN A 31 -2.02 -0.84 1.51
C ASN A 31 -2.10 0.69 1.57
N LYS A 32 -0.97 1.38 1.68
CA LYS A 32 -0.93 2.85 1.68
C LYS A 32 -1.36 3.46 0.33
N CYS A 33 -1.08 2.75 -0.77
CA CYS A 33 -1.45 3.18 -2.12
C CYS A 33 -2.82 2.67 -2.59
N GLN A 34 -3.63 2.06 -1.72
CA GLN A 34 -4.89 1.42 -2.11
C GLN A 34 -5.92 2.40 -2.71
N SER A 35 -5.83 3.69 -2.32
CA SER A 35 -6.68 4.77 -2.82
C SER A 35 -6.20 5.38 -4.13
N LEU A 36 -5.08 4.91 -4.69
CA LEU A 36 -4.54 5.34 -5.97
C LEU A 36 -5.01 4.36 -7.07
N PRO A 37 -6.10 4.66 -7.80
CA PRO A 37 -6.78 3.69 -8.67
C PRO A 37 -5.89 3.20 -9.82
N PHE A 38 -4.97 4.04 -10.31
CA PHE A 38 -4.14 3.74 -11.47
C PHE A 38 -2.73 3.25 -11.12
N PHE A 39 -2.44 3.02 -9.83
CA PHE A 39 -1.09 2.69 -9.41
C PHE A 39 -0.68 1.31 -9.93
N LYS A 40 0.34 1.27 -10.79
CA LYS A 40 0.97 0.05 -11.32
C LYS A 40 2.34 -0.10 -10.67
N PRO A 41 2.50 -0.94 -9.63
CA PRO A 41 3.74 -1.01 -8.85
C PRO A 41 4.97 -1.25 -9.71
N LEU A 42 4.94 -2.29 -10.55
CA LEU A 42 6.07 -2.69 -11.39
C LEU A 42 6.45 -1.66 -12.46
N SER A 43 5.53 -0.76 -12.83
CA SER A 43 5.77 0.32 -13.80
C SER A 43 6.21 1.63 -13.14
N THR A 44 6.30 1.69 -11.81
CA THR A 44 6.56 2.92 -11.07
C THR A 44 7.99 2.94 -10.53
N ILE A 45 8.81 3.90 -10.92
CA ILE A 45 10.22 4.01 -10.50
C ILE A 45 10.34 4.09 -8.96
N ALA A 46 9.47 4.87 -8.31
CA ALA A 46 9.48 5.00 -6.84
C ALA A 46 9.21 3.65 -6.13
N PHE A 47 8.48 2.73 -6.74
CA PHE A 47 8.28 1.37 -6.22
C PHE A 47 9.57 0.53 -6.27
N TRP A 48 10.35 0.65 -7.35
CA TRP A 48 11.65 -0.02 -7.45
C TRP A 48 12.66 0.55 -6.46
N TRP A 49 12.68 1.86 -6.29
CA TRP A 49 13.48 2.50 -5.25
C TRP A 49 13.09 1.99 -3.86
N TRP A 50 11.79 1.85 -3.58
CA TRP A 50 11.31 1.26 -2.34
C TRP A 50 11.80 -0.17 -2.12
N ILE A 51 11.77 -1.02 -3.14
CA ILE A 51 12.35 -2.38 -3.09
C ILE A 51 13.82 -2.32 -2.73
N LEU A 52 14.60 -1.50 -3.44
CA LEU A 52 16.05 -1.38 -3.21
C LEU A 52 16.36 -0.97 -1.77
N VAL A 53 15.65 0.02 -1.24
CA VAL A 53 15.88 0.45 0.15
C VAL A 53 15.46 -0.63 1.16
N ASN A 54 14.34 -1.32 0.94
CA ASN A 54 13.88 -2.37 1.85
C ASN A 54 14.67 -3.68 1.73
N LEU A 55 15.50 -3.81 0.69
CA LEU A 55 16.53 -4.84 0.59
C LEU A 55 17.81 -4.41 1.33
N ALA A 56 18.27 -3.19 1.09
CA ALA A 56 19.56 -2.71 1.60
C ALA A 56 19.53 -2.34 3.09
N LEU A 57 18.44 -1.74 3.58
CA LEU A 57 18.36 -1.24 4.95
C LEU A 57 18.42 -2.37 5.99
N PRO A 58 17.61 -3.46 5.90
CA PRO A 58 17.73 -4.58 6.83
C PRO A 58 19.11 -5.23 6.76
N ALA A 59 19.65 -5.38 5.55
CA ALA A 59 20.98 -5.95 5.34
C ALA A 59 22.08 -5.12 6.02
N THR A 60 22.01 -3.80 5.89
CA THR A 60 22.97 -2.86 6.52
C THR A 60 22.86 -2.89 8.04
N VAL A 61 21.64 -2.88 8.58
CA VAL A 61 21.44 -2.93 10.04
C VAL A 61 21.91 -4.27 10.60
N PHE A 62 21.59 -5.39 9.93
CA PHE A 62 22.08 -6.71 10.32
C PHE A 62 23.60 -6.80 10.27
N TRP A 63 24.21 -6.25 9.21
CA TRP A 63 25.65 -6.20 9.02
C TRP A 63 26.36 -5.53 10.21
N LEU A 64 25.79 -4.44 10.71
CA LEU A 64 26.33 -3.68 11.84
C LEU A 64 26.06 -4.38 13.19
N LEU A 65 24.82 -4.82 13.44
CA LEU A 65 24.41 -5.39 14.73
C LEU A 65 25.08 -6.74 15.02
N TYR A 66 25.28 -7.57 14.00
CA TYR A 66 25.86 -8.91 14.16
C TYR A 66 27.35 -8.96 13.80
N SER A 67 28.01 -7.79 13.79
CA SER A 67 29.46 -7.65 13.59
C SER A 67 29.96 -8.40 12.35
N ILE A 68 29.21 -8.41 11.24
CA ILE A 68 29.64 -9.04 9.99
C ILE A 68 31.04 -8.57 9.51
N PRO A 69 31.47 -7.30 9.73
CA PRO A 69 32.84 -6.88 9.43
C PRO A 69 33.94 -7.72 10.09
N THR A 70 33.68 -8.39 11.21
CA THR A 70 34.67 -9.26 11.89
C THR A 70 34.76 -10.65 11.28
N LYS A 71 34.02 -10.93 10.20
CA LYS A 71 33.91 -12.23 9.53
C LYS A 71 33.61 -13.36 10.52
N PRO A 72 32.44 -13.33 11.19
CA PRO A 72 32.05 -14.41 12.10
C PRO A 72 31.99 -15.75 11.37
N THR A 73 32.05 -16.85 12.11
CA THR A 73 31.92 -18.19 11.51
C THR A 73 30.58 -18.32 10.79
N VAL A 74 30.62 -18.65 9.50
CA VAL A 74 29.42 -18.93 8.72
C VAL A 74 28.85 -20.28 9.16
N ASN A 75 27.76 -20.26 9.91
CA ASN A 75 27.08 -21.44 10.43
C ASN A 75 25.55 -21.27 10.37
N ALA A 76 24.82 -22.33 10.71
CA ALA A 76 23.36 -22.33 10.70
C ALA A 76 22.75 -21.31 11.68
N ASP A 77 23.44 -21.01 12.78
CA ASP A 77 23.02 -19.99 13.76
C ASP A 77 22.99 -18.58 13.13
N LEU A 78 24.05 -18.20 12.41
CA LEU A 78 24.13 -16.90 11.74
C LEU A 78 23.04 -16.75 10.66
N VAL A 79 22.77 -17.81 9.90
CA VAL A 79 21.68 -17.84 8.90
C VAL A 79 20.32 -17.70 9.59
N THR A 80 20.09 -18.42 10.69
CA THR A 80 18.84 -18.36 11.46
C THR A 80 18.61 -16.98 12.07
N LYS A 81 19.68 -16.33 12.55
CA LYS A 81 19.65 -14.94 12.99
C LYS A 81 19.27 -13.99 11.87
N ALA A 82 19.82 -14.18 10.67
CA ALA A 82 19.45 -13.37 9.49
C ALA A 82 17.97 -13.54 9.11
N ILE A 83 17.45 -14.77 9.07
CA ILE A 83 16.04 -15.03 8.80
C ILE A 83 15.15 -14.36 9.85
N THR A 84 15.44 -14.61 11.13
CA THR A 84 14.67 -14.05 12.25
C THR A 84 14.69 -12.53 12.20
N PHE A 85 15.86 -11.92 12.00
CA PHE A 85 16.02 -10.48 11.88
C PHE A 85 15.20 -9.92 10.73
N GLY A 86 15.23 -10.54 9.55
CA GLY A 86 14.42 -10.13 8.41
C GLY A 86 12.91 -10.17 8.68
N LEU A 87 12.43 -11.21 9.38
CA LEU A 87 11.00 -11.33 9.75
C LEU A 87 10.56 -10.22 10.71
N ILE A 88 11.38 -9.92 11.71
CA ILE A 88 11.03 -8.94 12.75
C ILE A 88 11.43 -7.51 12.36
N PHE A 89 12.19 -7.30 11.29
CA PHE A 89 12.79 -6.00 10.96
C PHE A 89 11.74 -4.89 10.87
N THR A 90 10.61 -5.11 10.19
CA THR A 90 9.56 -4.09 10.10
C THR A 90 8.97 -3.75 11.47
N ALA A 91 8.85 -4.71 12.39
CA ALA A 91 8.37 -4.47 13.74
C ALA A 91 9.42 -3.74 14.59
N PHE A 92 10.67 -4.20 14.53
CA PHE A 92 11.85 -3.58 15.14
C PHE A 92 12.02 -2.13 14.69
N ALA A 93 11.93 -1.88 13.38
CA ALA A 93 12.03 -0.55 12.79
C ALA A 93 10.83 0.34 13.10
N ASN A 94 9.71 -0.18 13.60
CA ASN A 94 8.60 0.65 14.09
C ASN A 94 8.57 0.73 15.63
N ALA A 95 9.49 0.06 16.33
CA ALA A 95 9.64 0.17 17.76
C ALA A 95 10.66 1.27 18.07
N ARG A 96 10.39 2.07 19.09
CA ARG A 96 11.34 3.04 19.63
C ARG A 96 12.44 2.26 20.35
N VAL A 97 13.45 1.81 19.61
CA VAL A 97 14.58 1.10 20.19
C VAL A 97 15.64 2.13 20.55
N ASP A 98 15.79 2.41 21.85
CA ASP A 98 16.95 3.11 22.38
C ASP A 98 18.18 2.18 22.28
N THR A 99 18.67 1.97 21.06
CA THR A 99 19.96 1.29 20.87
C THR A 99 21.06 2.29 21.19
N GLY A 100 21.57 2.24 22.43
CA GLY A 100 22.61 3.11 22.98
C GLY A 100 23.98 3.14 22.26
N PHE A 101 24.07 2.69 21.01
CA PHE A 101 25.28 2.74 20.17
C PHE A 101 25.11 3.56 18.89
N PHE A 102 23.89 3.85 18.44
CA PHE A 102 23.62 4.73 17.31
C PHE A 102 22.35 5.54 17.60
N GLY A 103 22.47 6.85 17.80
CA GLY A 103 21.33 7.77 17.99
C GLY A 103 20.50 8.00 16.73
N VAL A 104 20.33 6.98 15.89
CA VAL A 104 19.54 7.04 14.67
C VAL A 104 18.16 6.44 14.99
N ASP A 105 17.16 7.30 15.01
CA ASP A 105 15.75 6.90 15.12
C ASP A 105 15.33 6.18 13.81
N ILE A 106 15.57 4.86 13.77
CA ILE A 106 15.26 3.98 12.63
C ILE A 106 13.77 4.08 12.28
N GLU A 107 12.90 4.26 13.28
CA GLU A 107 11.47 4.44 13.09
C GLU A 107 11.13 5.72 12.35
N LYS A 108 11.69 6.85 12.79
CA LYS A 108 11.49 8.14 12.10
C LYS A 108 12.03 8.10 10.68
N PHE A 109 13.20 7.50 10.48
CA PHE A 109 13.78 7.33 9.15
C PHE A 109 12.89 6.46 8.25
N TYR A 110 12.44 5.30 8.75
CA TYR A 110 11.59 4.38 7.99
C TYR A 110 10.23 4.99 7.66
N LYS A 111 9.62 5.73 8.60
CA LYS A 111 8.38 6.49 8.38
C LYS A 111 8.57 7.57 7.31
N TYR A 112 9.64 8.35 7.39
CA TYR A 112 9.98 9.37 6.38
C TYR A 112 10.15 8.74 5.00
N LEU A 113 10.90 7.65 4.91
CA LEU A 113 11.13 6.90 3.67
C LEU A 113 9.82 6.40 3.05
N THR A 114 8.95 5.84 3.89
CA THR A 114 7.62 5.35 3.47
C THR A 114 6.75 6.51 2.97
N GLN A 115 6.77 7.65 3.66
CA GLN A 115 6.02 8.84 3.26
C GLN A 115 6.56 9.42 1.96
N PHE A 116 7.86 9.62 1.85
CA PHE A 116 8.52 10.11 0.64
C PHE A 116 8.21 9.25 -0.58
N THR A 117 8.29 7.92 -0.43
CA THR A 117 7.93 6.98 -1.51
C THR A 117 6.48 7.17 -1.93
N TYR A 118 5.57 7.19 -0.95
CA TYR A 118 4.15 7.40 -1.21
C TYR A 118 3.89 8.72 -1.93
N ASP A 119 4.49 9.82 -1.48
CA ASP A 119 4.30 11.14 -2.08
C ASP A 119 4.77 11.18 -3.53
N ARG A 120 5.89 10.52 -3.84
CA ARG A 120 6.38 10.37 -5.23
C ARG A 120 5.41 9.57 -6.10
N ILE A 121 4.88 8.47 -5.58
CA ILE A 121 3.87 7.66 -6.29
C ILE A 121 2.58 8.49 -6.49
N ALA A 122 2.10 9.16 -5.45
CA ALA A 122 0.88 9.96 -5.47
C ALA A 122 1.01 11.14 -6.44
N ALA A 123 2.13 11.86 -6.42
CA ALA A 123 2.39 12.98 -7.32
C ALA A 123 2.33 12.56 -8.80
N SER A 124 2.89 11.39 -9.14
CA SER A 124 2.85 10.86 -10.51
C SER A 124 1.42 10.54 -11.01
N GLN A 125 0.47 10.38 -10.08
CA GLN A 125 -0.91 9.98 -10.40
C GLN A 125 -1.96 11.03 -10.05
N THR A 126 -1.57 12.14 -9.42
CA THR A 126 -2.52 13.14 -8.91
C THR A 126 -3.41 13.67 -10.02
N ARG A 127 -2.83 14.04 -11.17
CA ARG A 127 -3.57 14.57 -12.32
C ARG A 127 -4.60 13.58 -12.85
N GLU A 128 -4.21 12.32 -13.04
CA GLU A 128 -5.10 11.30 -13.59
C GLU A 128 -6.18 10.87 -12.59
N THR A 129 -5.82 10.76 -11.32
CA THR A 129 -6.77 10.46 -10.23
C THR A 129 -7.78 11.59 -10.07
N ALA A 130 -7.35 12.85 -10.15
CA ALA A 130 -8.25 14.00 -10.12
C ALA A 130 -9.21 13.98 -11.32
N ALA A 131 -8.69 13.78 -12.54
CA ALA A 131 -9.52 13.68 -13.75
C ALA A 131 -10.55 12.53 -13.66
N PHE A 132 -10.15 11.37 -13.16
CA PHE A 132 -11.04 10.24 -12.93
C PHE A 132 -12.21 10.58 -12.02
N TRP A 133 -11.93 11.21 -10.87
CA TRP A 133 -12.98 11.55 -9.92
C TRP A 133 -13.87 12.70 -10.41
N THR A 134 -13.31 13.69 -11.09
CA THR A 134 -14.09 14.75 -11.73
C THR A 134 -15.03 14.18 -12.81
N ASP A 135 -14.52 13.29 -13.66
CA ASP A 135 -15.33 12.65 -14.69
C ASP A 135 -16.37 11.71 -14.09
N PHE A 136 -16.06 11.02 -12.99
CA PHE A 136 -17.00 10.17 -12.27
C PHE A 136 -18.17 11.00 -11.70
N GLU A 137 -17.86 12.14 -11.08
CA GLU A 137 -18.87 13.05 -10.57
C GLU A 137 -19.75 13.60 -11.71
N ALA A 138 -19.15 13.97 -12.86
CA ALA A 138 -19.90 14.42 -14.03
C ALA A 138 -20.80 13.31 -14.59
N ASP A 139 -20.28 12.09 -14.73
CA ASP A 139 -20.99 10.94 -15.29
C ASP A 139 -22.21 10.57 -14.45
N LEU A 140 -22.08 10.49 -13.12
CA LEU A 140 -23.22 10.22 -12.24
C LEU A 140 -24.26 11.34 -12.25
N ASN A 141 -23.82 12.61 -12.24
CA ASN A 141 -24.74 13.74 -12.26
C ASN A 141 -25.53 13.82 -13.57
N GLN A 142 -24.90 13.55 -14.71
CA GLN A 142 -25.52 13.70 -16.03
C GLN A 142 -26.29 12.45 -16.49
N ASN A 143 -25.73 11.26 -16.27
CA ASN A 143 -26.20 10.05 -16.92
C ASN A 143 -27.00 9.11 -16.00
N GLN A 144 -26.91 9.28 -14.67
CA GLN A 144 -27.55 8.35 -13.73
C GLN A 144 -28.61 9.02 -12.86
N PRO A 145 -29.90 8.94 -13.21
CA PRO A 145 -30.98 9.55 -12.44
C PRO A 145 -31.21 8.85 -11.09
N ASP A 146 -30.93 7.55 -11.00
CA ASP A 146 -31.08 6.76 -9.78
C ASP A 146 -29.77 6.03 -9.45
N ILE A 147 -29.25 6.26 -8.26
CA ILE A 147 -28.00 5.70 -7.73
C ILE A 147 -28.25 4.65 -6.64
N SER A 148 -29.52 4.31 -6.38
CA SER A 148 -29.94 3.41 -5.31
C SER A 148 -29.31 2.03 -5.44
N GLU A 149 -29.19 1.49 -6.65
CA GLU A 149 -28.53 0.20 -6.87
C GLU A 149 -27.08 0.21 -6.38
N GLY A 150 -26.31 1.24 -6.74
CA GLY A 150 -24.92 1.39 -6.31
C GLY A 150 -24.80 1.55 -4.80
N LEU A 151 -25.71 2.30 -4.17
CA LEU A 151 -25.74 2.47 -2.71
C LEU A 151 -26.15 1.18 -1.97
N ASN A 152 -27.09 0.41 -2.50
CA ASN A 152 -27.47 -0.89 -1.95
C ASN A 152 -26.32 -1.89 -2.08
N TYR A 153 -25.61 -1.87 -3.21
CA TYR A 153 -24.41 -2.67 -3.38
C TYR A 153 -23.33 -2.30 -2.36
N LEU A 154 -23.03 -1.01 -2.17
CA LEU A 154 -22.03 -0.58 -1.19
C LEU A 154 -22.41 -0.98 0.24
N GLU A 155 -23.68 -0.85 0.61
CA GLU A 155 -24.18 -1.31 1.91
C GLU A 155 -23.89 -2.80 2.12
N ASN A 156 -24.28 -3.63 1.15
CA ASN A 156 -24.02 -5.06 1.20
C ASN A 156 -22.52 -5.38 1.18
N TYR A 157 -21.73 -4.65 0.39
CA TYR A 157 -20.28 -4.80 0.30
C TYR A 157 -19.62 -4.56 1.67
N PHE A 158 -19.91 -3.44 2.33
CA PHE A 158 -19.30 -3.11 3.62
C PHE A 158 -19.80 -4.00 4.75
N GLN A 159 -21.07 -4.43 4.73
CA GLN A 159 -21.59 -5.38 5.72
C GLN A 159 -20.89 -6.74 5.66
N ASN A 160 -20.57 -7.21 4.44
CA ASN A 160 -19.95 -8.51 4.21
C ASN A 160 -18.42 -8.46 4.07
N ASP A 161 -17.78 -7.29 4.16
CA ASP A 161 -16.31 -7.20 4.10
C ASP A 161 -15.69 -7.76 5.38
N VAL A 162 -15.18 -8.98 5.28
CA VAL A 162 -14.53 -9.74 6.37
C VAL A 162 -13.28 -9.07 6.94
N SER A 163 -12.73 -8.09 6.25
CA SER A 163 -11.55 -7.36 6.72
C SER A 163 -11.86 -6.16 7.61
N LEU A 164 -13.11 -5.71 7.62
CA LEU A 164 -13.56 -4.59 8.43
C LEU A 164 -13.97 -5.11 9.80
N ASP A 165 -13.52 -4.43 10.84
CA ASP A 165 -14.06 -4.62 12.18
C ASP A 165 -15.45 -3.98 12.31
N GLU A 166 -16.16 -4.30 13.40
CA GLU A 166 -17.52 -3.80 13.63
C GLU A 166 -17.59 -2.27 13.75
N ILE A 167 -16.52 -1.61 14.21
CA ILE A 167 -16.48 -0.15 14.31
C ILE A 167 -16.42 0.47 12.91
N ALA A 168 -15.57 -0.04 12.04
CA ALA A 168 -15.44 0.40 10.66
C ALA A 168 -16.73 0.15 9.87
N LYS A 169 -17.36 -1.02 10.06
CA LYS A 169 -18.67 -1.32 9.45
C LYS A 169 -19.73 -0.30 9.87
N GLN A 170 -19.82 0.04 11.16
CA GLN A 170 -20.75 1.05 11.66
C GLN A 170 -20.45 2.45 11.10
N ASP A 171 -19.18 2.82 10.92
CA ASP A 171 -18.81 4.09 10.28
C ASP A 171 -19.31 4.15 8.83
N TYR A 172 -19.07 3.10 8.04
CA TYR A 172 -19.56 3.04 6.66
C TYR A 172 -21.08 3.09 6.58
N GLN A 173 -21.80 2.39 7.47
CA GLN A 173 -23.26 2.45 7.56
C GLN A 173 -23.76 3.87 7.86
N LYS A 174 -23.16 4.57 8.84
CA LYS A 174 -23.50 5.96 9.16
C LYS A 174 -23.27 6.89 7.97
N ARG A 175 -22.16 6.70 7.24
CA ARG A 175 -21.85 7.51 6.05
C ARG A 175 -22.83 7.23 4.92
N LEU A 176 -23.16 5.96 4.64
CA LEU A 176 -24.17 5.57 3.66
C LEU A 176 -25.56 6.14 3.98
N TYR A 177 -25.96 6.08 5.25
CA TYR A 177 -27.21 6.69 5.71
C TYR A 177 -27.25 8.20 5.43
N ARG A 178 -26.18 8.92 5.74
CA ARG A 178 -26.07 10.36 5.43
C ARG A 178 -26.18 10.62 3.92
N VAL A 179 -25.54 9.81 3.09
CA VAL A 179 -25.64 9.96 1.62
C VAL A 179 -27.07 9.76 1.13
N ARG A 180 -27.82 8.81 1.69
CA ARG A 180 -29.23 8.60 1.32
C ARG A 180 -30.15 9.75 1.71
N GLN A 181 -29.81 10.48 2.77
CA GLN A 181 -30.57 11.65 3.22
C GLN A 181 -30.28 12.92 2.41
N MET A 182 -29.22 12.95 1.60
CA MET A 182 -28.89 14.11 0.78
C MET A 182 -29.92 14.26 -0.34
N THR A 183 -30.54 15.44 -0.41
CA THR A 183 -31.52 15.79 -1.45
C THR A 183 -30.84 16.36 -2.70
N VAL A 184 -29.64 16.94 -2.55
CA VAL A 184 -28.86 17.53 -3.64
C VAL A 184 -27.98 16.46 -4.28
N LYS A 185 -28.29 16.07 -5.52
CA LYS A 185 -27.58 15.02 -6.26
C LYS A 185 -26.07 15.25 -6.38
N SER A 186 -25.63 16.48 -6.58
CA SER A 186 -24.20 16.81 -6.69
C SER A 186 -23.45 16.60 -5.38
N GLU A 187 -24.08 16.90 -4.24
CA GLU A 187 -23.51 16.64 -2.91
C GLU A 187 -23.48 15.15 -2.61
N GLN A 188 -24.57 14.46 -2.95
CA GLN A 188 -24.68 13.01 -2.85
C GLN A 188 -23.58 12.31 -3.64
N THR A 189 -23.31 12.75 -4.87
CA THR A 189 -22.26 12.21 -5.75
C THR A 189 -20.86 12.44 -5.18
N LYS A 190 -20.58 13.64 -4.64
CA LYS A 190 -19.31 13.92 -3.94
C LYS A 190 -19.12 13.03 -2.72
N ALA A 191 -20.18 12.80 -1.95
CA ALA A 191 -20.12 11.92 -0.79
C ALA A 191 -19.91 10.45 -1.20
N ILE A 192 -20.53 10.01 -2.30
CA ILE A 192 -20.33 8.69 -2.90
C ILE A 192 -18.87 8.47 -3.30
N ARG A 193 -18.21 9.46 -3.91
CA ARG A 193 -16.78 9.38 -4.20
C ARG A 193 -15.95 9.02 -2.96
N THR A 194 -16.26 9.60 -1.80
CA THR A 194 -15.55 9.28 -0.55
C THR A 194 -15.83 7.86 -0.06
N LEU A 195 -16.99 7.30 -0.40
CA LEU A 195 -17.36 5.92 -0.08
C LEU A 195 -16.70 4.93 -1.05
N ILE A 196 -16.60 5.27 -2.34
CA ILE A 196 -15.99 4.44 -3.40
C ILE A 196 -14.47 4.55 -3.44
N ALA A 197 -13.85 5.33 -2.56
CA ALA A 197 -12.41 5.21 -2.26
C ALA A 197 -12.07 3.88 -1.56
N ILE A 198 -12.78 2.81 -1.91
CA ILE A 198 -12.58 1.42 -1.53
C ILE A 198 -11.33 0.83 -2.21
N ARG A 199 -11.10 -0.44 -1.97
CA ARG A 199 -10.04 -1.23 -2.61
C ARG A 199 -10.06 -1.06 -4.11
N ARG A 200 -8.92 -0.64 -4.67
CA ARG A 200 -8.67 -0.59 -6.12
C ARG A 200 -9.12 -1.84 -6.88
N ARG A 201 -9.01 -3.03 -6.24
CA ARG A 201 -9.41 -4.31 -6.84
C ARG A 201 -10.90 -4.37 -7.15
N ASP A 202 -11.74 -3.75 -6.33
CA ASP A 202 -13.19 -3.88 -6.38
C ASP A 202 -13.83 -2.70 -7.15
N LEU A 203 -13.05 -1.65 -7.41
CA LEU A 203 -13.46 -0.47 -8.14
C LEU A 203 -14.17 -0.78 -9.48
N PRO A 204 -13.72 -1.73 -10.33
CA PRO A 204 -14.45 -2.05 -11.57
C PRO A 204 -15.89 -2.49 -11.36
N GLU A 205 -16.14 -3.33 -10.35
CA GLU A 205 -17.49 -3.84 -10.06
C GLU A 205 -18.35 -2.73 -9.49
N VAL A 206 -17.78 -1.90 -8.60
CA VAL A 206 -18.51 -0.77 -8.02
C VAL A 206 -18.93 0.24 -9.09
N LEU A 207 -18.04 0.59 -10.01
CA LEU A 207 -18.39 1.48 -11.13
C LEU A 207 -19.52 0.91 -12.00
N LYS A 208 -19.56 -0.41 -12.22
CA LYS A 208 -20.66 -1.08 -12.94
C LYS A 208 -21.98 -1.03 -12.17
N ARG A 209 -21.94 -1.20 -10.83
CA ARG A 209 -23.13 -1.15 -9.96
C ARG A 209 -23.72 0.25 -9.83
N PHE A 210 -22.87 1.26 -9.92
CA PHE A 210 -23.27 2.65 -10.10
C PHE A 210 -23.69 2.99 -11.55
N ARG A 211 -23.72 1.99 -12.44
CA ARG A 211 -24.13 2.10 -13.85
C ARG A 211 -23.38 3.21 -14.61
N CYS A 212 -22.11 3.44 -14.30
CA CYS A 212 -21.32 4.44 -15.03
C CYS A 212 -21.37 4.19 -16.54
N SER A 213 -21.38 5.26 -17.33
CA SER A 213 -21.57 5.16 -18.78
C SER A 213 -20.49 4.30 -19.45
N THR A 214 -20.82 3.67 -20.57
CA THR A 214 -19.86 2.89 -21.35
C THR A 214 -18.64 3.71 -21.77
N ALA A 215 -18.84 5.00 -22.07
CA ALA A 215 -17.75 5.93 -22.38
C ALA A 215 -16.80 6.11 -21.19
N PHE A 216 -17.34 6.32 -19.98
CA PHE A 216 -16.55 6.42 -18.76
C PHE A 216 -15.79 5.13 -18.47
N LEU A 217 -16.47 3.99 -18.54
CA LEU A 217 -15.88 2.67 -18.27
C LEU A 217 -14.75 2.35 -19.25
N ASN A 218 -14.94 2.58 -20.56
CA ASN A 218 -13.91 2.33 -21.56
C ASN A 218 -12.66 3.21 -21.36
N LYS A 219 -12.85 4.48 -20.96
CA LYS A 219 -11.75 5.42 -20.70
C LYS A 219 -10.86 5.01 -19.54
N TYR A 220 -11.45 4.42 -18.48
CA TYR A 220 -10.75 4.20 -17.21
C TYR A 220 -10.47 2.74 -16.85
N LEU A 221 -11.35 1.79 -17.20
CA LEU A 221 -11.13 0.38 -16.85
C LEU A 221 -9.90 -0.21 -17.55
N SER A 222 -9.62 0.22 -18.78
CA SER A 222 -8.42 -0.18 -19.54
C SER A 222 -7.11 0.26 -18.87
N LYS A 223 -7.17 1.31 -18.04
CA LYS A 223 -6.03 1.90 -17.35
C LYS A 223 -5.75 1.27 -16.00
N LEU A 224 -6.75 0.62 -15.40
CA LEU A 224 -6.58 -0.09 -14.14
C LEU A 224 -5.54 -1.21 -14.30
N PRO A 225 -4.73 -1.48 -13.26
CA PRO A 225 -3.83 -2.63 -13.28
C PRO A 225 -4.63 -3.92 -13.53
N LYS A 226 -4.17 -4.73 -14.50
CA LYS A 226 -4.71 -6.08 -14.72
C LYS A 226 -4.49 -6.89 -13.43
N GLN A 227 -5.54 -7.58 -13.00
CA GLN A 227 -5.50 -8.45 -11.82
C GLN A 227 -4.68 -9.71 -12.11
#